data_AF-A0A972AT50-F1
#
_entry.id   AF-A0A972AT50-F1
#
_cell.length_a   1.000
_cell.length_b   1.000
_cell.length_c   1.000
_cell.angle_alpha   90.00
_cell.angle_beta   90.00
_cell.angle_gamma   90.00
#
_symmetry.space_group_name_H-M   'P 1'
#
loop_
_entity.id
_entity.type
_entity.pdbx_description
1 polymer ?
#
loop_
_entity_poly.entity_id
_entity_poly.type
_entity_poly.pdbx_seq_one_letter_code
_entity_poly.pdbx_strand_id
1 'polypeptide(L)' 'MPKVSTDIPDDLYEKIEEEVRLGIFNDISEAINAALRKAYAEKSRSYLRWLAKKEGISEDSMVEELKKIRE' A
#
# COMPACT_ATOMS: atom_id res chain seq x y z
N MET A 1 -3.02 2.83 18.57
CA MET A 1 -3.84 2.83 17.34
C MET A 1 -5.30 2.65 17.73
N PRO A 2 -6.26 3.26 17.01
CA PRO A 2 -7.67 3.02 17.25
C PRO A 2 -7.97 1.53 17.02
N LYS A 3 -8.79 0.94 17.90
CA LYS A 3 -9.30 -0.42 17.70
C LYS A 3 -10.46 -0.35 16.72
N VAL A 4 -10.36 -1.09 15.63
CA VAL A 4 -11.39 -1.20 14.60
C VAL A 4 -11.90 -2.64 14.60
N SER A 5 -13.21 -2.80 14.58
CA SER A 5 -13.87 -4.10 14.43
C SER A 5 -14.62 -4.07 13.11
N THR A 6 -14.45 -5.10 12.29
CA THR A 6 -15.16 -5.26 11.03
C THR A 6 -15.37 -6.74 10.78
N ASP A 7 -16.48 -7.07 10.13
CA ASP A 7 -16.72 -8.43 9.65
C ASP A 7 -15.99 -8.61 8.32
N ILE A 8 -15.44 -9.80 8.11
CA ILE A 8 -14.81 -10.22 6.86
C ILE A 8 -15.27 -11.64 6.52
N PRO A 9 -15.21 -12.04 5.24
CA PRO A 9 -15.48 -13.42 4.85
C PRO A 9 -14.54 -14.41 5.56
N ASP A 10 -15.08 -15.57 5.95
CA ASP A 10 -14.32 -16.61 6.66
C ASP A 10 -13.11 -17.10 5.85
N ASP A 11 -13.26 -17.26 4.54
CA ASP A 11 -12.18 -17.70 3.66
C ASP A 11 -11.00 -16.71 3.60
N LEU A 12 -11.28 -15.42 3.79
CA LEU A 12 -10.26 -14.39 3.87
C LEU A 12 -9.57 -14.42 5.22
N TYR A 13 -10.34 -14.61 6.30
CA TYR A 13 -9.79 -14.74 7.63
C TYR A 13 -8.87 -15.96 7.75
N GLU A 14 -9.25 -17.11 7.19
CA GLU A 14 -8.44 -18.33 7.15
C GLU A 14 -7.08 -18.13 6.47
N LYS A 15 -7.05 -17.41 5.34
CA LYS A 15 -5.81 -17.07 4.63
C LYS A 15 -4.88 -16.21 5.48
N ILE A 16 -5.43 -15.21 6.17
CA ILE A 16 -4.63 -14.32 7.04
C ILE A 16 -4.06 -15.13 8.22
N GLU A 17 -4.86 -16.02 8.81
CA GLU A 17 -4.37 -16.92 9.85
C GLU A 17 -3.25 -17.84 9.34
N GLU A 18 -3.37 -18.37 8.12
CA GLU A 18 -2.33 -19.20 7.52
C GLU A 18 -1.00 -18.44 7.39
N GLU A 19 -1.03 -17.18 6.93
CA GLU A 19 0.18 -16.33 6.84
C GLU A 19 0.83 -16.10 8.21
N VAL A 20 0.03 -15.96 9.27
CA VAL A 20 0.53 -15.86 10.65
C VAL A 20 1.11 -17.20 11.13
N ARG A 21 0.43 -18.33 10.86
CA ARG A 21 0.93 -19.67 11.21
C ARG A 21 2.23 -20.02 10.51
N LEU A 22 2.40 -19.57 9.26
CA LEU A 22 3.64 -19.71 8.49
C LEU A 22 4.76 -18.78 8.98
N GLY A 23 4.48 -17.88 9.92
CA GLY A 23 5.45 -16.94 10.48
C GLY A 23 5.80 -15.78 9.53
N ILE A 24 4.98 -15.52 8.51
CA ILE A 24 5.15 -14.36 7.62
C ILE A 24 4.86 -13.06 8.38
N PHE A 25 3.86 -13.11 9.27
CA PHE A 25 3.48 -12.03 10.17
C PHE A 25 3.44 -12.53 11.61
N ASN A 26 3.70 -11.64 12.58
CA ASN A 26 3.67 -12.00 14.00
C ASN A 26 2.24 -12.16 14.52
N ASP A 27 1.30 -11.38 13.99
CA ASP A 27 -0.12 -11.45 14.32
C ASP A 27 -1.02 -10.98 13.17
N ILE A 28 -2.33 -11.21 13.31
CA ILE A 28 -3.36 -10.84 12.33
C ILE A 28 -3.40 -9.32 12.11
N SER A 29 -3.20 -8.53 13.16
CA SER A 29 -3.25 -7.07 13.05
C SER A 29 -2.09 -6.53 12.22
N GLU A 30 -0.90 -7.12 12.34
CA GLU A 30 0.26 -6.79 11.52
C GLU A 30 0.00 -7.12 10.05
N ALA A 31 -0.50 -8.33 9.76
CA ALA A 31 -0.85 -8.75 8.40
C ALA A 31 -1.85 -7.78 7.74
N ILE A 32 -2.93 -7.43 8.45
CA ILE A 32 -3.95 -6.49 7.97
C ILE A 32 -3.35 -5.09 7.76
N ASN A 33 -2.58 -4.59 8.72
CA ASN A 33 -1.96 -3.27 8.59
C ASN A 33 -0.98 -3.19 7.42
N ALA A 34 -0.21 -4.25 7.17
CA ALA A 34 0.69 -4.33 6.03
C ALA A 34 -0.09 -4.31 4.70
N ALA A 35 -1.15 -5.11 4.59
CA ALA A 35 -2.02 -5.15 3.42
C ALA A 35 -2.68 -3.80 3.15
N LEU A 36 -3.22 -3.13 4.18
CA LEU A 36 -3.85 -1.82 4.05
C LEU A 36 -2.84 -0.73 3.62
N ARG A 37 -1.63 -0.74 4.18
CA ARG A 37 -0.56 0.18 3.76
C ARG A 37 -0.21 -0.01 2.28
N LYS A 38 -0.10 -1.26 1.83
CA LYS A 38 0.17 -1.58 0.43
C LYS A 38 -0.96 -1.07 -0.48
N ALA A 39 -2.21 -1.39 -0.16
CA ALA A 39 -3.38 -0.95 -0.93
C ALA A 39 -3.47 0.58 -1.01
N TYR A 40 -3.21 1.27 0.10
CA TYR A 40 -3.18 2.74 0.12
C TYR A 40 -2.05 3.30 -0.75
N ALA A 41 -0.84 2.72 -0.67
CA ALA A 41 0.28 3.13 -1.50
C ALA A 41 0.00 2.93 -3.00
N GLU A 42 -0.63 1.83 -3.39
CA GLU A 42 -1.04 1.57 -4.77
C GLU A 42 -2.09 2.56 -5.28
N LYS A 43 -3.10 2.87 -4.45
CA LYS A 43 -4.10 3.90 -4.75
C LYS A 43 -3.45 5.28 -4.91
N SER A 44 -2.55 5.64 -3.99
CA SER A 44 -1.81 6.91 -4.04
C SER A 44 -0.95 7.01 -5.30
N ARG A 45 -0.18 5.97 -5.65
CA ARG A 45 0.62 5.93 -6.88
C ARG A 45 -0.23 6.06 -8.13
N SER A 46 -1.37 5.38 -8.19
CA SER A 46 -2.31 5.48 -9.31
C SER A 46 -2.86 6.89 -9.45
N TYR A 47 -3.23 7.52 -8.33
CA TYR A 47 -3.68 8.91 -8.32
C TYR A 47 -2.59 9.89 -8.80
N LEU A 48 -1.36 9.74 -8.31
CA LEU A 48 -0.24 10.59 -8.73
C LEU A 48 0.09 10.44 -10.22
N ARG A 49 0.05 9.21 -10.76
CA ARG A 49 0.21 8.96 -12.20
C ARG A 49 -0.88 9.63 -13.01
N TRP A 50 -2.13 9.54 -12.56
CA TRP A 50 -3.24 10.22 -13.20
C TRP A 50 -3.08 11.74 -13.17
N LEU A 51 -2.68 12.31 -12.03
CA LEU A 51 -2.46 13.75 -11.87
C LEU A 51 -1.33 14.25 -12.77
N ALA A 52 -0.19 13.56 -12.80
CA ALA A 52 0.93 13.89 -13.69
C ALA A 52 0.49 13.93 -15.16
N LYS A 53 -0.29 12.93 -15.60
CA LYS A 53 -0.85 12.89 -16.95
C LYS A 53 -1.81 14.06 -17.23
N LYS A 54 -2.64 14.40 -16.25
CA LYS A 54 -3.60 15.52 -16.37
C LYS A 54 -2.90 16.87 -16.50
N GLU A 55 -1.85 17.08 -15.72
CA GLU A 55 -1.07 18.33 -15.71
C GLU A 55 0.01 18.36 -16.80
N GLY A 56 0.11 17.33 -17.65
CA GLY A 56 1.08 17.27 -18.74
C GLY A 56 2.53 17.10 -18.29
N ILE A 57 2.75 16.63 -17.07
CA ILE A 57 4.09 16.38 -16.52
C ILE A 57 4.64 15.10 -17.14
N SER A 58 5.76 15.21 -17.87
CA SER A 58 6.45 14.06 -18.45
C SER A 58 7.27 13.31 -17.40
N GLU A 59 7.48 12.02 -17.63
CA GLU A 59 8.34 11.18 -16.77
C GLU A 59 9.77 11.73 -16.72
N ASP A 60 10.31 12.19 -17.85
CA ASP A 60 11.63 12.82 -17.94
C ASP A 60 11.74 14.05 -17.03
N SER A 61 10.72 14.90 -17.01
CA SER A 61 10.69 16.08 -16.12
C SER A 61 10.71 15.68 -14.65
N MET A 62 10.03 14.59 -14.28
CA MET A 62 10.05 14.08 -12.91
C MET A 62 11.42 13.48 -12.55
N VAL A 63 12.06 12.77 -13.48
CA VAL A 63 13.39 12.19 -13.28
C VAL A 63 14.44 13.28 -13.07
N GLU A 64 14.38 14.37 -13.82
CA GLU A 64 15.31 15.50 -13.63
C GLU A 64 15.11 16.19 -12.28
N GLU A 65 13.88 16.39 -11.82
CA GLU A 65 13.60 16.92 -10.48
C GLU A 65 14.15 15.99 -9.38
N LEU A 66 14.02 14.67 -9.54
CA LEU A 66 14.57 13.70 -8.58
C LEU A 66 16.10 13.72 -8.52
N LYS A 67 16.78 13.96 -9.64
CA LYS A 67 18.24 14.11 -9.67
C LYS A 67 18.69 15.33 -8.86
N LYS A 68 18.00 16.47 -9.02
CA LYS A 68 18.31 17.71 -8.27
C LYS A 68 18.14 17.56 -6.76
N ILE A 69 17.16 16.79 -6.29
CA ILE A 69 16.94 16.54 -4.85
C ILE A 69 18.07 15.68 -4.24
N ARG A 70 18.76 14.88 -5.07
CA ARG A 70 19.78 13.93 -4.64
C ARG A 70 21.18 14.56 -4.56
N GLU A 71 21.39 15.71 -5.20
CA GLU A 71 22.60 16.55 -5.10
C GLU A 71 22.57 17.41 -3.84
#